data_AF-A0A8B9WTG0-F1
#
_entry.id   AF-A0A8B9WTG0-F1
#
_cell.length_a   1.000
_cell.length_b   1.000
_cell.length_c   1.000
_cell.angle_alpha   90.00
_cell.angle_beta   90.00
_cell.angle_gamma   90.00
#
_symmetry.space_group_name_H-M   'P 1'
#
loop_
_entity.id
_entity.type
_entity.pdbx_description
1 polymer ?
#
loop_
_entity_poly.entity_id
_entity_poly.type
_entity_poly.pdbx_seq_one_letter_code
_entity_poly.pdbx_strand_id
1 'polypeptide(L)'
;MQQHKRRIYTWTSPDGQHRNQIDYILCSQRWRSSIQSAKTRPEADCGSDHELLIAKFRFKLKKVGKTTRPFRYDLNQIPYDYTVEVRNRFKGIGLIDRVPDELWTEVCDIVQETGIKTIPMEKKCKKPKWLSGEALQIAVKRRKAKSKGEKERYKHLNAEFQRIARRDKKAFFSDQCIEIEENNRMGKTRDLFKKIRDTKGTFHAKMGSIKDRNGTNLTEAEDIKKRWQEYTEELYIKDLHDPDNHDGVITNLEPDILECEVKWALESITMNKASGRDGIPVELFQILKDDSVKVLNSKCQKIVKTQQRPQDWKRSVFIPIQKKDNAKKCSNYHTITLISHASKVMLKILQARFQQYVNHELPDVQ
;
A
#
# COMPACT_ATOMS: atom_id res chain seq x y z
N MET A 1 -11.41 -38.95 -21.49
CA MET A 1 -12.55 -38.01 -21.53
C MET A 1 -12.81 -37.65 -22.99
N GLN A 2 -13.88 -38.16 -23.57
CA GLN A 2 -14.26 -37.81 -24.93
C GLN A 2 -14.94 -36.43 -24.91
N GLN A 3 -14.39 -35.47 -25.65
CA GLN A 3 -14.97 -34.14 -25.74
C GLN A 3 -15.86 -34.03 -26.97
N HIS A 4 -16.88 -33.17 -26.88
CA HIS A 4 -17.70 -32.85 -28.03
C HIS A 4 -16.81 -32.31 -29.17
N LYS A 5 -16.98 -32.80 -30.41
CA LYS A 5 -16.14 -32.44 -31.58
C LYS A 5 -15.94 -30.93 -31.74
N ARG A 6 -16.95 -30.12 -31.37
CA ARG A 6 -16.87 -28.65 -31.40
C ARG A 6 -15.89 -27.99 -30.43
N ARG A 7 -15.30 -28.73 -29.49
CA ARG A 7 -14.40 -28.21 -28.44
C ARG A 7 -12.96 -28.69 -28.59
N ILE A 8 -12.66 -29.37 -29.70
CA ILE A 8 -11.37 -30.01 -29.97
C ILE A 8 -10.51 -29.14 -30.90
N TYR A 9 -11.13 -28.47 -31.88
CA TYR A 9 -10.41 -27.56 -32.78
C TYR A 9 -10.01 -26.29 -32.04
N THR A 10 -8.81 -25.81 -32.34
CA THR A 10 -8.22 -24.60 -31.75
C THR A 10 -8.07 -23.48 -32.77
N TRP A 11 -8.26 -23.79 -34.05
CA TRP A 11 -8.16 -22.83 -35.14
C TRP A 11 -9.25 -23.09 -36.18
N THR A 12 -9.76 -22.00 -36.76
CA THR A 12 -10.71 -22.03 -37.88
C THR A 12 -10.15 -21.19 -39.02
N SER A 13 -10.18 -21.73 -40.24
CA SER A 13 -9.69 -21.02 -41.42
C SER A 13 -10.45 -19.71 -41.68
N PRO A 14 -9.84 -18.73 -42.37
CA PRO A 14 -10.50 -17.45 -42.67
C PRO A 14 -11.82 -17.60 -43.46
N ASP A 15 -11.90 -18.60 -44.34
CA ASP A 15 -13.11 -18.97 -45.08
C ASP A 15 -14.16 -19.72 -44.20
N GLY A 16 -13.75 -20.20 -43.02
CA GLY A 16 -14.52 -20.98 -42.07
C GLY A 16 -14.85 -22.41 -42.49
N GLN A 17 -14.23 -22.92 -43.55
CA GLN A 17 -14.46 -24.26 -44.08
C GLN A 17 -13.64 -25.32 -43.34
N HIS A 18 -12.43 -24.96 -42.89
CA HIS A 18 -11.49 -25.86 -42.26
C HIS A 18 -11.34 -25.53 -40.77
N ARG A 19 -11.18 -26.58 -39.97
CA ARG A 19 -10.96 -26.48 -38.52
C ARG A 19 -9.86 -27.44 -38.13
N ASN A 20 -8.80 -26.89 -37.55
CA ASN A 20 -7.62 -27.65 -37.19
C ASN A 20 -7.34 -27.56 -35.68
N GLN A 21 -6.64 -28.56 -35.18
CA GLN A 21 -6.05 -28.54 -33.84
C GLN A 21 -4.56 -28.25 -34.02
N ILE A 22 -4.15 -27.02 -33.75
CA ILE A 22 -2.77 -26.56 -33.92
C ILE A 22 -2.16 -26.02 -32.62
N ASP A 23 -2.99 -25.79 -31.60
CA ASP A 23 -2.56 -25.30 -30.29
C ASP A 23 -2.58 -26.44 -29.26
N TYR A 24 -1.47 -26.58 -28.52
CA TYR A 24 -1.30 -27.65 -27.54
C TYR A 24 -0.86 -27.07 -26.19
N ILE A 25 -1.37 -27.66 -25.11
CA ILE A 25 -0.90 -27.38 -23.75
C ILE A 25 0.00 -28.54 -23.34
N LEU A 26 1.30 -28.27 -23.29
CA LEU A 26 2.29 -29.23 -22.82
C LEU A 26 2.32 -29.26 -21.29
N CYS A 27 2.40 -30.47 -20.73
CA CYS A 27 2.48 -30.68 -19.30
C CYS A 27 3.47 -31.80 -19.01
N SER A 28 4.31 -31.62 -17.99
CA SER A 28 5.20 -32.67 -17.52
C SER A 28 4.38 -33.91 -17.13
N GLN A 29 4.89 -35.09 -17.49
CA GLN A 29 4.22 -36.37 -17.30
C GLN A 29 3.86 -36.62 -15.83
N ARG A 30 4.69 -36.13 -14.88
CA ARG A 30 4.43 -36.21 -13.43
C ARG A 30 3.11 -35.56 -13.00
N TRP A 31 2.63 -34.56 -13.75
CA TRP A 31 1.40 -33.80 -13.45
C TRP A 31 0.21 -34.22 -14.32
N ARG A 32 0.33 -35.31 -15.09
CA ARG A 32 -0.73 -35.77 -15.98
C ARG A 32 -2.06 -36.01 -15.25
N SER A 33 -2.01 -36.58 -14.05
CA SER A 33 -3.18 -36.83 -13.20
C SER A 33 -3.80 -35.56 -12.60
N SER A 34 -3.09 -34.42 -12.64
CA SER A 34 -3.60 -33.12 -12.20
C SER A 34 -4.46 -32.44 -13.26
N ILE A 35 -4.38 -32.83 -14.53
CA ILE A 35 -5.20 -32.25 -15.61
C ILE A 35 -6.61 -32.83 -15.52
N GLN A 36 -7.61 -31.98 -15.27
CA GLN A 36 -9.02 -32.37 -15.23
C GLN A 36 -9.67 -32.33 -16.61
N SER A 37 -9.33 -31.33 -17.43
CA SER A 37 -9.87 -31.17 -18.79
C SER A 37 -9.06 -30.13 -19.55
N ALA A 38 -8.91 -30.28 -20.87
CA ALA A 38 -8.37 -29.25 -21.76
C ALA A 38 -9.29 -29.11 -22.98
N LYS A 39 -9.99 -27.98 -23.11
CA LYS A 39 -11.05 -27.79 -24.12
C LYS A 39 -11.05 -26.38 -24.67
N THR A 40 -11.49 -26.22 -25.91
CA THR A 40 -11.71 -24.88 -26.47
C THR A 40 -13.05 -24.30 -26.05
N ARG A 41 -13.13 -22.96 -26.05
CA ARG A 41 -14.36 -22.19 -25.86
C ARG A 41 -14.68 -21.39 -27.12
N PRO A 42 -15.41 -21.97 -28.09
CA PRO A 42 -15.76 -21.29 -29.34
C PRO A 42 -16.55 -19.98 -29.17
N GLU A 43 -17.28 -19.87 -28.05
CA GLU A 43 -18.06 -18.66 -27.71
C GLU A 43 -17.19 -17.53 -27.12
N ALA A 44 -15.95 -17.80 -26.75
CA ALA A 44 -15.04 -16.78 -26.27
C ALA A 44 -14.53 -15.95 -27.44
N ASP A 45 -14.69 -14.63 -27.32
CA ASP A 45 -14.23 -13.71 -28.33
C ASP A 45 -12.82 -13.20 -27.99
N CYS A 46 -11.82 -13.77 -28.67
CA CYS A 46 -10.41 -13.43 -28.50
C CYS A 46 -9.84 -12.55 -29.63
N GLY A 47 -10.69 -12.13 -30.59
CA GLY A 47 -10.24 -11.28 -31.70
C GLY A 47 -9.23 -11.93 -32.65
N SER A 48 -9.20 -13.26 -32.72
CA SER A 48 -8.31 -14.07 -33.56
C SER A 48 -9.09 -15.23 -34.19
N ASP A 49 -8.51 -15.80 -35.25
CA ASP A 49 -8.84 -17.08 -35.88
C ASP A 49 -8.57 -18.31 -34.99
N HIS A 50 -7.92 -18.10 -33.84
CA HIS A 50 -7.80 -19.09 -32.78
C HIS A 50 -8.98 -19.07 -31.80
N GLU A 51 -9.32 -20.25 -31.29
CA GLU A 51 -10.28 -20.43 -30.22
C GLU A 51 -9.60 -20.47 -28.86
N LEU A 52 -10.27 -19.91 -27.84
CA LEU A 52 -9.72 -19.88 -26.48
C LEU A 52 -9.58 -21.31 -25.92
N LEU A 53 -8.36 -21.82 -25.89
CA LEU A 53 -8.02 -23.10 -25.29
C LEU A 53 -7.84 -22.96 -23.77
N ILE A 54 -8.58 -23.76 -23.00
CA ILE A 54 -8.54 -23.72 -21.53
C ILE A 54 -8.25 -25.10 -20.97
N ALA A 55 -7.17 -25.23 -20.21
CA ALA A 55 -6.93 -26.38 -19.34
C ALA A 55 -7.32 -26.07 -17.89
N LYS A 56 -8.02 -27.02 -17.26
CA LYS A 56 -8.37 -27.02 -15.84
C LYS A 56 -7.45 -27.99 -15.12
N PHE A 57 -6.70 -27.49 -14.15
CA PHE A 57 -5.79 -28.28 -13.34
C PHE A 57 -6.30 -28.37 -11.90
N ARG A 58 -5.99 -29.48 -11.24
CA ARG A 58 -6.19 -29.69 -9.80
C ARG A 58 -4.85 -29.99 -9.15
N PHE A 59 -4.37 -29.05 -8.36
CA PHE A 59 -3.15 -29.20 -7.56
C PHE A 59 -3.50 -29.25 -6.08
N LYS A 60 -2.75 -30.05 -5.32
CA LYS A 60 -2.68 -29.95 -3.86
C LYS A 60 -1.41 -29.16 -3.54
N LEU A 61 -1.54 -27.84 -3.40
CA LEU A 61 -0.43 -26.97 -3.01
C LEU A 61 -0.49 -26.71 -1.51
N LYS A 62 0.67 -26.49 -0.87
CA LYS A 62 0.70 -25.94 0.49
C LYS A 62 -0.07 -24.62 0.48
N LYS A 63 -1.05 -24.49 1.37
CA LYS A 63 -1.80 -23.24 1.54
C LYS A 63 -0.82 -22.20 2.06
N VAL A 64 -0.37 -21.30 1.19
CA VAL A 64 0.32 -20.09 1.62
C VAL A 64 -0.75 -19.23 2.32
N GLY A 65 -0.53 -18.93 3.60
CA GLY A 65 -1.41 -18.04 4.33
C GLY A 65 -1.52 -16.71 3.57
N LYS A 66 -2.75 -16.29 3.25
CA LYS A 66 -2.94 -14.95 2.71
C LYS A 66 -2.67 -14.00 3.86
N THR A 67 -1.67 -13.13 3.73
CA THR A 67 -1.50 -12.01 4.66
C THR A 67 -2.76 -11.14 4.56
N THR A 68 -3.47 -11.00 5.67
CA THR A 68 -4.56 -10.03 5.80
C THR A 68 -3.94 -8.67 5.57
N ARG A 69 -4.42 -7.98 4.53
CA ARG A 69 -3.95 -6.62 4.29
C ARG A 69 -4.57 -5.71 5.34
N PRO A 70 -3.81 -4.78 5.91
CA PRO A 70 -4.35 -3.83 6.88
C PRO A 70 -5.46 -3.01 6.23
N PHE A 71 -6.47 -2.65 7.03
CA PHE A 71 -7.53 -1.74 6.64
C PHE A 71 -6.92 -0.40 6.20
N ARG A 72 -7.38 0.15 5.08
CA ARG A 72 -6.94 1.47 4.60
C ARG A 72 -8.14 2.39 4.57
N TYR A 73 -8.10 3.38 5.45
CA TYR A 73 -9.08 4.46 5.54
C TYR A 73 -9.07 5.33 4.28
N ASP A 74 -10.24 5.68 3.75
CA ASP A 74 -10.35 6.79 2.79
C ASP A 74 -10.30 8.13 3.56
N LEU A 75 -9.08 8.64 3.74
CA LEU A 75 -8.81 9.83 4.57
C LEU A 75 -9.36 11.13 3.98
N ASN A 76 -9.85 11.13 2.73
CA ASN A 76 -10.53 12.30 2.15
C ASN A 76 -11.99 12.42 2.62
N GLN A 77 -12.53 11.36 3.25
CA GLN A 77 -13.93 11.25 3.64
C GLN A 77 -14.06 10.77 5.10
N ILE A 78 -13.41 11.48 6.02
CA ILE A 78 -13.61 11.22 7.46
C ILE A 78 -14.94 11.87 7.89
N PRO A 79 -15.94 11.09 8.29
CA PRO A 79 -17.26 11.62 8.63
C PRO A 79 -17.22 12.37 9.97
N TYR A 80 -18.15 13.30 10.17
CA TYR A 80 -18.30 14.02 11.44
C TYR A 80 -18.55 13.06 12.62
N ASP A 81 -19.31 11.98 12.38
CA ASP A 81 -19.63 10.95 13.37
C ASP A 81 -18.38 10.32 14.01
N TYR A 82 -17.30 10.14 13.23
CA TYR A 82 -16.01 9.68 13.75
C TYR A 82 -15.51 10.60 14.87
N THR A 83 -15.54 11.91 14.62
CA THR A 83 -15.03 12.90 15.59
C THR A 83 -15.85 12.94 16.86
N VAL A 84 -17.18 12.81 16.75
CA VAL A 84 -18.09 12.81 17.90
C VAL A 84 -17.91 11.57 18.74
N GLU A 85 -17.87 10.38 18.12
CA GLU A 85 -17.74 9.11 18.84
C GLU A 85 -16.37 9.02 19.54
N VAL A 86 -15.27 9.37 18.87
CA VAL A 86 -13.94 9.37 19.49
C VAL A 86 -13.85 10.39 20.62
N ARG A 87 -14.35 11.61 20.43
CA ARG A 87 -14.38 12.64 21.49
C ARG A 87 -15.12 12.16 22.73
N ASN A 88 -16.29 11.55 22.55
CA ASN A 88 -17.08 11.05 23.67
C ASN A 88 -16.37 9.92 24.41
N ARG A 89 -15.72 9.00 23.69
CA ARG A 89 -14.91 7.94 24.30
C ARG A 89 -13.67 8.50 25.01
N PHE A 90 -13.01 9.50 24.43
CA PHE A 90 -11.85 10.16 25.06
C PHE A 90 -12.18 10.86 26.37
N LYS A 91 -13.37 11.45 26.51
CA LYS A 91 -13.83 12.02 27.80
C LYS A 91 -13.94 10.98 28.92
N GLY A 92 -14.20 9.73 28.58
CA GLY A 92 -14.28 8.62 29.53
C GLY A 92 -12.92 8.01 29.90
N ILE A 93 -11.83 8.44 29.26
CA ILE A 93 -10.49 7.91 29.55
C ILE A 93 -10.00 8.47 30.89
N GLY A 94 -9.70 7.56 31.83
CA GLY A 94 -9.00 7.90 33.06
C GLY A 94 -7.54 8.26 32.77
N LEU A 95 -7.26 9.55 32.57
CA LEU A 95 -5.90 10.04 32.28
C LEU A 95 -4.95 9.96 33.48
N ILE A 96 -5.46 9.77 34.69
CA ILE A 96 -4.69 9.77 35.95
C ILE A 96 -4.31 8.32 36.33
N ASP A 97 -3.11 8.11 36.89
CA ASP A 97 -2.57 6.85 37.48
C ASP A 97 -2.50 5.57 36.64
N ARG A 98 -2.84 5.61 35.34
CA ARG A 98 -2.66 4.44 34.45
C ARG A 98 -1.22 4.26 33.98
N VAL A 99 -0.79 2.99 33.89
CA VAL A 99 0.47 2.56 33.28
C VAL A 99 0.53 3.08 31.82
N PRO A 100 1.68 3.59 31.36
CA PRO A 100 1.80 4.12 30.01
C PRO A 100 1.26 3.17 28.91
N ASP A 101 1.66 1.91 28.89
CA ASP A 101 1.23 0.99 27.81
C ASP A 101 -0.29 0.81 27.75
N GLU A 102 -0.96 0.58 28.88
CA GLU A 102 -2.41 0.37 28.94
C GLU A 102 -3.20 1.57 28.42
N LEU A 103 -2.83 2.77 28.85
CA LEU A 103 -3.46 4.01 28.37
C LEU A 103 -3.28 4.18 26.85
N TRP A 104 -2.11 3.81 26.32
CA TRP A 104 -1.85 3.93 24.88
C TRP A 104 -2.65 2.90 24.08
N THR A 105 -2.75 1.67 24.58
CA THR A 105 -3.56 0.62 23.96
C THR A 105 -5.03 1.05 23.88
N GLU A 106 -5.60 1.56 24.97
CA GLU A 106 -6.99 2.03 24.98
C GLU A 106 -7.23 3.19 23.98
N VAL A 107 -6.29 4.14 23.87
CA VAL A 107 -6.37 5.23 22.88
C VAL A 107 -6.33 4.68 21.45
N CYS A 108 -5.40 3.75 21.17
CA CYS A 108 -5.30 3.10 19.88
C CYS A 108 -6.59 2.34 19.52
N ASP A 109 -7.12 1.56 20.46
CA ASP A 109 -8.32 0.76 20.27
C ASP A 109 -9.52 1.66 19.97
N ILE A 110 -9.72 2.73 20.74
CA ILE A 110 -10.80 3.71 20.49
C ILE A 110 -10.71 4.28 19.07
N VAL A 111 -9.52 4.75 18.66
CA VAL A 111 -9.32 5.37 17.34
C VAL A 111 -9.52 4.35 16.22
N GLN A 112 -8.96 3.16 16.34
CA GLN A 112 -9.05 2.12 15.33
C GLN A 112 -10.45 1.53 15.20
N GLU A 113 -11.09 1.17 16.31
CA GLU A 113 -12.45 0.63 16.31
C GLU A 113 -13.42 1.62 15.68
N THR A 114 -13.38 2.87 16.15
CA THR A 114 -14.26 3.92 15.64
C THR A 114 -13.93 4.22 14.18
N GLY A 115 -12.64 4.28 13.82
CA GLY A 115 -12.20 4.47 12.45
C GLY A 115 -12.71 3.37 11.51
N ILE A 116 -12.57 2.10 11.88
CA ILE A 116 -13.02 0.95 11.07
C ILE A 116 -14.54 0.94 10.95
N LYS A 117 -15.26 1.31 12.01
CA LYS A 117 -16.72 1.39 12.06
C LYS A 117 -17.29 2.50 11.17
N THR A 118 -16.66 3.67 11.17
CA THR A 118 -17.25 4.90 10.60
C THR A 118 -16.63 5.32 9.27
N ILE A 119 -15.32 5.11 9.07
CA ILE A 119 -14.60 5.61 7.90
C ILE A 119 -14.63 4.54 6.79
N PRO A 120 -15.03 4.90 5.55
CA PRO A 120 -15.05 3.95 4.45
C PRO A 120 -13.64 3.43 4.13
N MET A 121 -13.57 2.15 3.72
CA MET A 121 -12.33 1.57 3.21
C MET A 121 -12.03 2.10 1.80
N GLU A 122 -10.76 2.41 1.51
CA GLU A 122 -10.31 2.75 0.17
C GLU A 122 -10.67 1.66 -0.84
N LYS A 123 -11.53 1.99 -1.81
CA LYS A 123 -11.94 1.06 -2.87
C LYS A 123 -10.87 0.99 -3.96
N LYS A 124 -10.38 -0.22 -4.26
CA LYS A 124 -9.63 -0.45 -5.50
C LYS A 124 -10.57 -0.43 -6.70
N CYS A 125 -10.40 0.52 -7.62
CA CYS A 125 -11.03 0.45 -8.93
C CYS A 125 -10.42 -0.71 -9.74
N LYS A 126 -11.17 -1.81 -9.88
CA LYS A 126 -10.76 -2.99 -10.66
C LYS A 126 -11.11 -2.91 -12.14
N LYS A 127 -11.90 -1.93 -12.57
CA LYS A 127 -12.33 -1.78 -13.96
C LYS A 127 -11.46 -0.76 -14.68
N PRO A 128 -11.13 -1.00 -15.97
CA PRO A 128 -10.54 0.03 -16.82
C PRO A 128 -11.54 1.19 -16.89
N LYS A 129 -11.19 2.34 -16.29
CA LYS A 129 -12.06 3.54 -16.23
C LYS A 129 -12.30 4.19 -17.60
N TRP A 130 -11.63 3.71 -18.64
CA TRP A 130 -11.59 4.38 -19.94
C TRP A 130 -12.61 3.87 -20.96
N LEU A 131 -13.21 2.68 -20.79
CA LEU A 131 -14.21 2.17 -21.75
C LEU A 131 -15.61 2.74 -21.47
N SER A 132 -16.22 3.36 -22.47
CA SER A 132 -17.58 3.89 -22.36
C SER A 132 -18.66 2.81 -22.25
N GLY A 133 -19.84 3.19 -21.78
CA GLY A 133 -21.03 2.33 -21.80
C GLY A 133 -21.41 1.88 -23.22
N GLU A 134 -21.22 2.75 -24.21
CA GLU A 134 -21.42 2.45 -25.64
C GLU A 134 -20.51 1.30 -26.09
N ALA A 135 -19.21 1.39 -25.78
CA ALA A 135 -18.23 0.34 -26.11
C ALA A 135 -18.61 -1.01 -25.50
N LEU A 136 -19.10 -1.00 -24.25
CA LEU A 136 -19.54 -2.21 -23.55
C LEU A 136 -20.78 -2.84 -24.20
N GLN A 137 -21.76 -2.02 -24.63
CA GLN A 137 -22.94 -2.52 -25.35
C GLN A 137 -22.55 -3.17 -26.68
N ILE A 138 -21.65 -2.54 -27.43
CA ILE A 138 -21.17 -3.07 -28.71
C ILE A 138 -20.37 -4.35 -28.50
N ALA A 139 -19.55 -4.44 -27.44
CA ALA A 139 -18.87 -5.69 -27.07
C ALA A 139 -19.85 -6.85 -26.81
N VAL A 140 -21.00 -6.57 -26.18
CA VAL A 140 -22.06 -7.57 -25.97
C VAL A 140 -22.71 -7.97 -27.31
N LYS A 141 -23.05 -7.00 -28.18
CA LYS A 141 -23.60 -7.28 -29.51
C LYS A 141 -22.62 -8.10 -30.36
N ARG A 142 -21.34 -7.74 -30.35
CA ARG A 142 -20.23 -8.43 -31.04
C ARG A 142 -20.13 -9.88 -30.59
N ARG A 143 -20.17 -10.13 -29.28
CA ARG A 143 -20.17 -11.49 -28.72
C ARG A 143 -21.38 -12.31 -29.18
N LYS A 144 -22.59 -11.71 -29.19
CA LYS A 144 -23.82 -12.36 -29.66
C LYS A 144 -23.77 -12.69 -31.16
N ALA A 145 -23.24 -11.80 -31.99
CA ALA A 145 -23.05 -12.05 -33.42
C ALA A 145 -22.09 -13.22 -33.66
N LYS A 146 -20.98 -13.30 -32.90
CA LYS A 146 -20.05 -14.43 -32.94
C LYS A 146 -20.73 -15.75 -32.57
N SER A 147 -21.50 -15.78 -31.48
CA SER A 147 -22.20 -17.01 -31.05
C SER A 147 -23.24 -17.51 -32.06
N LYS A 148 -23.82 -16.59 -32.86
CA LYS A 148 -24.78 -16.91 -33.92
C LYS A 148 -24.13 -17.27 -35.27
N GLY A 149 -22.82 -17.10 -35.41
CA GLY A 149 -22.11 -17.32 -36.67
C GLY A 149 -22.32 -16.22 -37.72
N GLU A 150 -22.83 -15.04 -37.33
CA GLU A 150 -23.10 -13.91 -38.23
C GLU A 150 -21.78 -13.17 -38.60
N LYS A 151 -20.99 -13.74 -39.51
CA LYS A 151 -19.62 -13.28 -39.83
C LYS A 151 -19.54 -11.80 -40.23
N GLU A 152 -20.38 -11.35 -41.17
CA GLU A 152 -20.33 -9.96 -41.64
C GLU A 152 -20.75 -8.95 -40.58
N ARG A 153 -21.81 -9.27 -39.82
CA ARG A 153 -22.23 -8.45 -38.68
C ARG A 153 -21.15 -8.38 -37.60
N TYR A 154 -20.47 -9.50 -37.33
CA TYR A 154 -19.35 -9.54 -36.40
C TYR A 154 -18.19 -8.64 -36.85
N LYS A 155 -17.79 -8.71 -38.14
CA LYS A 155 -16.74 -7.84 -38.70
C LYS A 155 -17.09 -6.36 -38.51
N HIS A 156 -18.31 -5.97 -38.86
CA HIS A 156 -18.80 -4.60 -38.70
C HIS A 156 -18.77 -4.14 -37.23
N LEU A 157 -19.34 -4.94 -36.32
CA LEU A 157 -19.35 -4.65 -34.89
C LEU A 157 -17.94 -4.63 -34.28
N ASN A 158 -17.01 -5.43 -34.79
CA ASN A 158 -15.63 -5.42 -34.35
C ASN A 158 -14.90 -4.15 -34.79
N ALA A 159 -15.04 -3.73 -36.06
CA ALA A 159 -14.47 -2.49 -36.55
C ALA A 159 -15.01 -1.27 -35.78
N GLU A 160 -16.32 -1.26 -35.54
CA GLU A 160 -16.98 -0.26 -34.72
C GLU A 160 -16.48 -0.26 -33.26
N PHE A 161 -16.39 -1.43 -32.63
CA PHE A 161 -15.83 -1.55 -31.28
C PHE A 161 -14.40 -1.00 -31.21
N GLN A 162 -13.54 -1.34 -32.19
CA GLN A 162 -12.16 -0.87 -32.22
C GLN A 162 -12.07 0.65 -32.40
N ARG A 163 -12.92 1.24 -33.27
CA ARG A 163 -13.02 2.68 -33.46
C ARG A 163 -13.41 3.38 -32.16
N ILE A 164 -14.44 2.91 -31.48
CA ILE A 164 -14.92 3.48 -30.21
C ILE A 164 -13.87 3.29 -29.11
N ALA A 165 -13.29 2.10 -28.98
CA ALA A 165 -12.26 1.84 -27.97
C ALA A 165 -11.02 2.75 -28.17
N ARG A 166 -10.59 2.99 -29.43
CA ARG A 166 -9.49 3.94 -29.72
C ARG A 166 -9.88 5.37 -29.35
N ARG A 167 -11.09 5.81 -29.70
CA ARG A 167 -11.63 7.14 -29.34
C ARG A 167 -11.65 7.30 -27.82
N ASP A 168 -12.26 6.37 -27.11
CA ASP A 168 -12.43 6.40 -25.65
C ASP A 168 -11.06 6.38 -24.93
N LYS A 169 -10.11 5.56 -25.42
CA LYS A 169 -8.75 5.53 -24.88
C LYS A 169 -8.00 6.84 -25.11
N LYS A 170 -8.15 7.47 -26.30
CA LYS A 170 -7.55 8.77 -26.60
C LYS A 170 -8.14 9.86 -25.71
N ALA A 171 -9.47 9.91 -25.59
CA ALA A 171 -10.17 10.85 -24.72
C ALA A 171 -9.69 10.70 -23.27
N PHE A 172 -9.66 9.48 -22.75
CA PHE A 172 -9.16 9.20 -21.40
C PHE A 172 -7.74 9.73 -21.17
N PHE A 173 -6.79 9.46 -22.07
CA PHE A 173 -5.43 9.99 -21.89
C PHE A 173 -5.37 11.52 -22.04
N SER A 174 -6.16 12.10 -22.93
CA SER A 174 -6.27 13.55 -23.07
C SER A 174 -6.77 14.19 -21.77
N ASP A 175 -7.83 13.64 -21.18
CA ASP A 175 -8.38 14.09 -19.90
C ASP A 175 -7.35 13.96 -18.79
N GLN A 176 -6.61 12.84 -18.73
CA GLN A 176 -5.52 12.65 -17.77
C GLN A 176 -4.40 13.70 -17.94
N CYS A 177 -4.03 14.06 -19.17
CA CYS A 177 -3.03 15.09 -19.45
C CYS A 177 -3.50 16.47 -18.98
N ILE A 178 -4.72 16.88 -19.32
CA ILE A 178 -5.32 18.15 -18.87
C ILE A 178 -5.33 18.21 -17.34
N GLU A 179 -5.73 17.12 -16.72
CA GLU A 179 -5.78 16.97 -15.26
C GLU A 179 -4.40 17.01 -14.58
N ILE A 180 -3.34 16.59 -15.26
CA ILE A 180 -1.93 16.67 -14.82
C ILE A 180 -1.44 18.11 -14.95
N GLU A 181 -1.70 18.76 -16.09
CA GLU A 181 -1.33 20.16 -16.33
C GLU A 181 -2.00 21.12 -15.35
N GLU A 182 -3.30 20.92 -15.09
CA GLU A 182 -4.04 21.72 -14.10
C GLU A 182 -3.46 21.55 -12.69
N ASN A 183 -3.15 20.31 -12.30
CA ASN A 183 -2.50 20.05 -11.01
C ASN A 183 -1.12 20.73 -10.91
N ASN A 184 -0.35 20.76 -12.00
CA ASN A 184 0.92 21.48 -12.05
C ASN A 184 0.72 23.00 -11.90
N ARG A 185 -0.25 23.57 -12.64
CA ARG A 185 -0.59 25.00 -12.59
C ARG A 185 -1.04 25.43 -11.20
N MET A 186 -1.83 24.59 -10.51
CA MET A 186 -2.31 24.85 -9.15
C MET A 186 -1.27 24.56 -8.05
N GLY A 187 -0.03 24.15 -8.39
CA GLY A 187 0.98 23.75 -7.41
C GLY A 187 0.63 22.47 -6.63
N LYS A 188 -0.33 21.66 -7.10
CA LYS A 188 -0.77 20.40 -6.49
C LYS A 188 0.17 19.24 -6.84
N THR A 189 1.45 19.39 -6.50
CA THR A 189 2.55 18.45 -6.85
C THR A 189 2.24 17.00 -6.46
N ARG A 190 1.57 16.76 -5.32
CA ARG A 190 1.16 15.41 -4.90
C ARG A 190 0.19 14.78 -5.90
N ASP A 191 -0.87 15.49 -6.27
CA ASP A 191 -1.93 14.97 -7.12
C ASP A 191 -1.43 14.80 -8.55
N LEU A 192 -0.52 15.68 -8.99
CA LEU A 192 0.27 15.52 -10.22
C LEU A 192 1.00 14.17 -10.25
N PHE A 193 1.89 13.91 -9.28
CA PHE A 193 2.66 12.65 -9.25
C PHE A 193 1.80 11.42 -9.01
N LYS A 194 0.66 11.55 -8.31
CA LYS A 194 -0.32 10.47 -8.16
C LYS A 194 -0.91 10.08 -9.51
N LYS A 195 -1.38 11.03 -10.32
CA LYS A 195 -1.93 10.76 -11.66
C LYS A 195 -0.89 10.17 -12.62
N ILE A 196 0.35 10.69 -12.61
CA ILE A 196 1.45 10.13 -13.41
C ILE A 196 1.68 8.65 -13.07
N ARG A 197 1.67 8.31 -11.78
CA ARG A 197 1.85 6.93 -11.30
C ARG A 197 0.68 6.03 -11.69
N ASP A 198 -0.55 6.51 -11.55
CA ASP A 198 -1.74 5.77 -11.94
C ASP A 198 -1.76 5.50 -13.45
N THR A 199 -1.21 6.41 -14.26
CA THR A 199 -1.10 6.29 -15.71
C THR A 199 -0.01 5.32 -16.17
N LYS A 200 1.20 5.40 -15.57
CA LYS A 200 2.33 4.50 -15.88
C LYS A 200 2.12 3.06 -15.38
N GLY A 201 1.07 2.84 -14.58
CA GLY A 201 0.79 1.57 -13.93
C GLY A 201 1.51 1.43 -12.59
N THR A 202 1.00 0.54 -11.75
CA THR A 202 1.56 0.29 -10.43
C THR A 202 2.94 -0.35 -10.53
N PHE A 203 4.00 0.37 -10.11
CA PHE A 203 5.31 -0.23 -9.85
C PHE A 203 5.15 -1.35 -8.83
N HIS A 204 5.59 -2.55 -9.18
CA HIS A 204 5.63 -3.68 -8.27
C HIS A 204 7.08 -3.85 -7.85
N ALA A 205 7.42 -3.35 -6.67
CA ALA A 205 8.70 -3.65 -6.04
C ALA A 205 8.79 -5.18 -5.89
N LYS A 206 9.58 -5.81 -6.75
CA LYS A 206 9.93 -7.22 -6.57
C LYS A 206 11.08 -7.23 -5.57
N MET A 207 10.83 -7.71 -4.35
CA MET A 207 11.94 -8.19 -3.53
C MET A 207 12.49 -9.40 -4.25
N GLY A 208 13.56 -9.17 -5.02
CA GLY A 208 14.32 -10.23 -5.66
C GLY A 208 15.14 -11.00 -4.63
N SER A 209 16.04 -11.84 -5.12
CA SER A 209 16.99 -12.52 -4.25
C SER A 209 17.92 -11.52 -3.56
N ILE A 210 18.16 -11.70 -2.26
CA ILE A 210 19.13 -10.92 -1.48
C ILE A 210 20.36 -11.79 -1.19
N LYS A 211 21.55 -11.22 -1.24
CA LYS A 211 22.79 -11.90 -0.90
C LYS A 211 22.98 -11.95 0.60
N ASP A 212 23.34 -13.14 1.09
CA ASP A 212 23.86 -13.32 2.44
C ASP A 212 25.23 -12.63 2.61
N ARG A 213 25.88 -12.84 3.76
CA ARG A 213 27.23 -12.30 4.03
C ARG A 213 28.30 -12.89 3.11
N ASN A 214 28.14 -14.15 2.73
CA ASN A 214 29.08 -14.93 1.93
C ASN A 214 28.88 -14.72 0.41
N GLY A 215 27.84 -13.98 0.01
CA GLY A 215 27.52 -13.66 -1.38
C GLY A 215 26.51 -14.59 -2.04
N THR A 216 25.96 -15.56 -1.32
CA THR A 216 24.95 -16.53 -1.76
C THR A 216 23.58 -15.88 -1.86
N ASN A 217 22.81 -16.21 -2.91
CA ASN A 217 21.49 -15.63 -3.13
C ASN A 217 20.43 -16.34 -2.28
N LEU A 218 19.86 -15.61 -1.32
CA LEU A 218 18.67 -15.98 -0.56
C LEU A 218 17.42 -15.66 -1.38
N THR A 219 16.50 -16.62 -1.45
CA THR A 219 15.23 -16.49 -2.20
C THR A 219 14.00 -16.71 -1.33
N GLU A 220 14.15 -17.40 -0.20
CA GLU A 220 13.07 -17.66 0.75
C GLU A 220 12.79 -16.43 1.61
N ALA A 221 11.50 -16.18 1.87
CA ALA A 221 11.05 -14.95 2.55
C ALA A 221 11.58 -14.82 3.99
N GLU A 222 11.65 -15.93 4.73
CA GLU A 222 12.16 -15.92 6.10
C GLU A 222 13.68 -15.70 6.15
N ASP A 223 14.43 -16.31 5.24
CA ASP A 223 15.89 -16.10 5.16
C ASP A 223 16.21 -14.66 4.76
N ILE A 224 15.46 -14.10 3.81
CA ILE A 224 15.55 -12.69 3.44
C ILE A 224 15.25 -11.78 4.64
N LYS A 225 14.20 -12.09 5.41
CA LYS A 225 13.82 -11.31 6.60
C LYS A 225 14.90 -11.39 7.68
N LYS A 226 15.45 -12.57 7.95
CA LYS A 226 16.56 -12.77 8.88
C LYS A 226 17.80 -11.99 8.43
N ARG A 227 18.13 -12.05 7.14
CA ARG A 227 19.25 -11.28 6.56
C ARG A 227 19.09 -9.78 6.71
N TRP A 228 17.86 -9.26 6.61
CA TRP A 228 17.54 -7.86 6.90
C TRP A 228 17.72 -7.53 8.38
N GLN A 229 17.21 -8.38 9.27
CA GLN A 229 17.36 -8.21 10.72
C GLN A 229 18.84 -8.10 11.11
N GLU A 230 19.66 -9.06 10.69
CA GLU A 230 21.11 -9.05 10.93
C GLU A 230 21.78 -7.76 10.43
N TYR A 231 21.42 -7.30 9.22
CA TYR A 231 21.98 -6.07 8.66
C TYR A 231 21.60 -4.84 9.49
N THR A 232 20.34 -4.73 9.90
CA THR A 232 19.85 -3.59 10.68
C THR A 232 20.41 -3.57 12.09
N GLU A 233 20.55 -4.73 12.74
CA GLU A 233 21.19 -4.84 14.05
C GLU A 233 22.63 -4.35 13.99
N GLU A 234 23.43 -4.83 13.02
CA GLU A 234 24.81 -4.38 12.83
C GLU A 234 24.92 -2.89 12.51
N LEU A 235 23.97 -2.34 11.75
CA LEU A 235 23.98 -0.94 11.34
C LEU A 235 23.72 0.00 12.52
N TYR A 236 22.87 -0.37 13.48
CA TYR A 236 22.41 0.51 14.55
C TYR A 236 22.97 0.18 15.95
N ILE A 237 23.61 -0.98 16.17
CA ILE A 237 24.25 -1.32 17.46
C ILE A 237 25.58 -0.58 17.67
N LYS A 238 26.31 -0.25 16.58
CA LYS A 238 27.66 0.33 16.67
C LYS A 238 27.71 1.71 17.34
N ASP A 239 26.59 2.42 17.40
CA ASP A 239 26.51 3.80 17.89
C ASP A 239 26.06 3.91 19.36
N LEU A 240 25.96 2.80 20.10
CA LEU A 240 25.36 2.75 21.46
C LEU A 240 26.35 2.57 22.62
N HIS A 241 27.65 2.44 22.37
CA HIS A 241 28.65 2.11 23.40
C HIS A 241 29.57 3.28 23.79
N ASP A 242 29.05 4.50 23.80
CA ASP A 242 29.75 5.60 24.49
C ASP A 242 29.35 5.57 25.97
N PRO A 243 30.28 5.33 26.91
CA PRO A 243 29.96 5.41 28.33
C PRO A 243 29.54 6.85 28.65
N ASP A 244 28.36 6.99 29.25
CA ASP A 244 27.82 8.26 29.71
C ASP A 244 28.70 8.78 30.87
N ASN A 245 29.71 9.59 30.53
CA ASN A 245 30.70 10.15 31.45
C ASN A 245 30.25 11.51 32.01
N HIS A 246 28.94 11.74 32.15
CA HIS A 246 28.41 12.97 32.73
C HIS A 246 28.35 12.89 34.26
N ASP A 247 29.45 13.26 34.92
CA ASP A 247 29.55 13.60 36.36
C ASP A 247 28.88 14.96 36.68
N GLY A 248 27.93 15.40 35.86
CA GLY A 248 27.23 16.67 36.00
C GLY A 248 26.12 16.58 37.05
N VAL A 249 26.11 17.49 38.02
CA VAL A 249 24.96 17.71 38.90
C VAL A 249 23.80 18.21 38.04
N ILE A 250 22.66 17.49 38.03
CA ILE A 250 21.42 17.96 37.38
C ILE A 250 20.91 19.16 38.19
N THR A 251 21.29 20.37 37.79
CA THR A 251 20.91 21.62 38.48
C THR A 251 19.54 22.12 38.08
N ASN A 252 19.05 21.75 36.88
CA ASN A 252 17.78 22.23 36.33
C ASN A 252 16.91 21.05 35.89
N LEU A 253 15.69 20.96 36.43
CA LEU A 253 14.67 20.04 35.96
C LEU A 253 14.04 20.60 34.68
N GLU A 254 13.98 19.79 33.63
CA GLU A 254 13.30 20.11 32.39
C GLU A 254 11.80 20.40 32.67
N PRO A 255 11.24 21.52 32.17
CA PRO A 255 9.83 21.86 32.43
C PRO A 255 8.88 20.84 31.81
N ASP A 256 7.68 20.72 32.39
CA ASP A 256 6.62 19.86 31.87
C ASP A 256 6.29 20.20 30.40
N ILE A 257 5.93 19.18 29.62
CA ILE A 257 5.49 19.36 28.23
C ILE A 257 4.14 20.09 28.21
N LEU A 258 4.08 21.20 27.47
CA LEU A 258 2.90 22.05 27.35
C LEU A 258 1.95 21.54 26.26
N GLU A 259 0.65 21.82 26.41
CA GLU A 259 -0.34 21.47 25.37
C GLU A 259 -0.07 22.22 24.05
N CYS A 260 0.46 23.45 24.10
CA CYS A 260 0.79 24.21 22.91
C CYS A 260 1.92 23.57 22.09
N GLU A 261 2.92 22.96 22.75
CA GLU A 261 4.00 22.20 22.09
C GLU A 261 3.45 20.97 21.39
N VAL A 262 2.53 20.25 22.06
CA VAL A 262 1.85 19.07 21.49
C VAL A 262 0.99 19.46 20.30
N LYS A 263 0.21 20.54 20.42
CA LYS A 263 -0.61 21.07 19.34
C LYS A 263 0.23 21.46 18.13
N TRP A 264 1.30 22.24 18.33
CA TRP A 264 2.24 22.61 17.29
C TRP A 264 2.88 21.38 16.63
N ALA A 265 3.35 20.42 17.43
CA ALA A 265 3.98 19.21 16.92
C ALA A 265 3.00 18.36 16.11
N LEU A 266 1.75 18.21 16.56
CA LEU A 266 0.72 17.45 15.86
C LEU A 266 0.31 18.12 14.54
N GLU A 267 0.07 19.44 14.54
CA GLU A 267 -0.34 20.19 13.35
C GLU A 267 0.79 20.27 12.30
N SER A 268 2.04 20.29 12.74
CA SER A 268 3.21 20.35 11.85
C SER A 268 3.59 19.00 11.23
N ILE A 269 2.96 17.89 11.62
CA ILE A 269 3.15 16.61 10.92
C ILE A 269 2.35 16.64 9.61
N THR A 270 3.05 16.46 8.49
CA THR A 270 2.43 16.39 7.18
C THR A 270 1.44 15.22 7.07
N MET A 271 0.26 15.49 6.53
CA MET A 271 -0.75 14.48 6.21
C MET A 271 -0.29 13.53 5.08
N ASN A 272 -1.03 12.43 4.90
CA ASN A 272 -0.88 11.38 3.89
C ASN A 272 0.46 10.63 3.99
N LYS A 273 1.03 10.57 5.19
CA LYS A 273 2.24 9.79 5.47
C LYS A 273 1.88 8.40 5.95
N ALA A 274 2.76 7.45 5.66
CA ALA A 274 2.57 6.07 6.09
C ALA A 274 2.58 5.98 7.62
N SER A 275 1.58 5.30 8.17
CA SER A 275 1.48 4.99 9.59
C SER A 275 2.59 4.03 10.03
N GLY A 276 2.90 4.05 11.32
CA GLY A 276 3.78 3.08 11.93
C GLY A 276 3.10 1.72 12.09
N ARG A 277 3.64 0.91 13.01
CA ARG A 277 3.09 -0.40 13.36
C ARG A 277 1.65 -0.32 13.90
N ASP A 278 1.32 0.79 14.56
CA ASP A 278 -0.02 1.08 15.08
C ASP A 278 -1.08 1.22 13.97
N GLY A 279 -0.71 1.40 12.71
CA GLY A 279 -1.69 1.51 11.62
C GLY A 279 -2.58 2.76 11.70
N ILE A 280 -2.26 3.73 12.56
CA ILE A 280 -3.06 4.94 12.75
C ILE A 280 -2.43 6.09 11.93
N PRO A 281 -3.14 6.61 10.90
CA PRO A 281 -2.72 7.81 10.19
C PRO A 281 -2.90 9.06 11.06
N VAL A 282 -2.05 10.06 10.84
CA VAL A 282 -2.02 11.28 11.69
C VAL A 282 -3.32 12.09 11.59
N GLU A 283 -4.01 12.00 10.46
CA GLU A 283 -5.28 12.66 10.19
C GLU A 283 -6.37 12.29 11.21
N LEU A 284 -6.34 11.06 11.71
CA LEU A 284 -7.27 10.58 12.74
C LEU A 284 -7.09 11.29 14.08
N PHE A 285 -5.90 11.83 14.35
CA PHE A 285 -5.63 12.67 15.51
C PHE A 285 -5.86 14.15 15.18
N GLN A 286 -5.34 14.65 14.06
CA GLN A 286 -5.46 16.07 13.67
C GLN A 286 -6.91 16.55 13.59
N ILE A 287 -7.83 15.70 13.11
CA ILE A 287 -9.25 16.06 13.01
C ILE A 287 -9.93 16.26 14.37
N LEU A 288 -9.41 15.63 15.43
CA LEU A 288 -9.94 15.72 16.79
C LEU A 288 -9.49 16.99 17.52
N LYS A 289 -8.53 17.74 16.97
CA LYS A 289 -8.02 19.00 17.54
C LYS A 289 -7.66 18.84 19.03
N ASP A 290 -8.17 19.72 19.89
CA ASP A 290 -7.81 19.82 21.30
C ASP A 290 -8.08 18.52 22.10
N ASP A 291 -9.05 17.69 21.67
CA ASP A 291 -9.30 16.40 22.34
C ASP A 291 -8.12 15.44 22.18
N SER A 292 -7.49 15.40 21.01
CA SER A 292 -6.27 14.62 20.79
C SER A 292 -5.07 15.22 21.51
N VAL A 293 -4.97 16.56 21.56
CA VAL A 293 -3.88 17.27 22.24
C VAL A 293 -3.86 16.93 23.72
N LYS A 294 -5.00 16.92 24.40
CA LYS A 294 -5.10 16.56 25.82
C LYS A 294 -4.60 15.15 26.11
N VAL A 295 -5.05 14.17 25.32
CA VAL A 295 -4.65 12.77 25.47
C VAL A 295 -3.15 12.60 25.20
N LEU A 296 -2.64 13.19 24.12
CA LEU A 296 -1.22 13.13 23.77
C LEU A 296 -0.33 13.88 24.76
N ASN A 297 -0.78 15.01 25.31
CA ASN A 297 -0.05 15.78 26.31
C ASN A 297 0.09 14.99 27.62
N SER A 298 -1.04 14.50 28.16
CA SER A 298 -1.02 13.63 29.35
C SER A 298 -0.07 12.45 29.14
N LYS A 299 -0.08 11.88 27.93
CA LYS A 299 0.81 10.79 27.56
C LYS A 299 2.29 11.19 27.56
N CYS A 300 2.63 12.29 26.93
CA CYS A 300 4.01 12.80 26.86
C CYS A 300 4.53 13.13 28.27
N GLN A 301 3.73 13.81 29.10
CA GLN A 301 4.10 14.13 30.48
C GLN A 301 4.37 12.87 31.31
N LYS A 302 3.51 11.85 31.20
CA LYS A 302 3.74 10.57 31.89
C LYS A 302 5.06 9.92 31.47
N ILE A 303 5.37 9.92 30.17
CA ILE A 303 6.63 9.33 29.68
C ILE A 303 7.84 10.10 30.24
N VAL A 304 7.78 11.43 30.30
CA VAL A 304 8.87 12.23 30.89
C VAL A 304 9.03 11.91 32.37
N LYS A 305 7.94 11.82 33.13
CA LYS A 305 7.96 11.57 34.58
C LYS A 305 8.39 10.15 34.96
N THR A 306 7.93 9.13 34.23
CA THR A 306 8.22 7.72 34.55
C THR A 306 9.39 7.14 33.77
N GLN A 307 9.88 7.85 32.75
CA GLN A 307 10.87 7.37 31.76
C GLN A 307 10.43 6.09 31.01
N GLN A 308 9.15 5.72 31.09
CA GLN A 308 8.62 4.51 30.46
C GLN A 308 7.84 4.84 29.18
N ARG A 309 8.44 4.53 28.03
CA ARG A 309 7.78 4.62 26.71
C ARG A 309 6.91 3.41 26.40
N PRO A 310 5.77 3.61 25.70
CA PRO A 310 4.98 2.49 25.18
C PRO A 310 5.79 1.57 24.27
N GLN A 311 5.47 0.28 24.27
CA GLN A 311 6.13 -0.69 23.40
C GLN A 311 5.97 -0.35 21.92
N ASP A 312 4.81 0.15 21.50
CA ASP A 312 4.59 0.55 20.11
C ASP A 312 5.42 1.78 19.70
N TRP A 313 5.83 2.61 20.66
CA TRP A 313 6.69 3.76 20.41
C TRP A 313 8.16 3.37 20.35
N LYS A 314 8.53 2.22 20.95
CA LYS A 314 9.87 1.62 20.89
C LYS A 314 10.08 0.77 19.63
N ARG A 315 9.01 0.44 18.91
CA ARG A 315 9.05 -0.43 17.74
C ARG A 315 8.87 0.36 16.46
N SER A 316 9.50 -0.13 15.41
CA SER A 316 9.48 0.53 14.11
C SER A 316 9.41 -0.49 12.98
N VAL A 317 8.88 -0.08 11.84
CA VAL A 317 8.80 -0.91 10.63
C VAL A 317 9.82 -0.41 9.62
N PHE A 318 10.80 -1.25 9.29
CA PHE A 318 11.81 -0.94 8.29
C PHE A 318 11.29 -1.29 6.88
N ILE A 319 11.31 -0.29 6.01
CA ILE A 319 10.95 -0.42 4.59
C ILE A 319 12.23 -0.22 3.75
N PRO A 320 12.81 -1.28 3.17
CA PRO A 320 13.97 -1.16 2.31
C PRO A 320 13.56 -0.61 0.93
N ILE A 321 14.18 0.50 0.53
CA ILE A 321 14.00 1.12 -0.78
C ILE A 321 15.29 0.99 -1.58
N GLN A 322 15.22 0.46 -2.81
CA GLN A 322 16.39 0.26 -3.66
C GLN A 322 17.10 1.59 -3.95
N LYS A 323 18.41 1.67 -3.68
CA LYS A 323 19.27 2.78 -4.10
C LYS A 323 19.75 2.62 -5.53
N LYS A 324 20.02 1.36 -5.91
CA LYS A 324 20.63 0.97 -7.18
C LYS A 324 19.72 -0.01 -7.91
N ASP A 325 19.74 0.05 -9.24
CA ASP A 325 19.07 -0.96 -10.07
C ASP A 325 19.61 -2.36 -9.76
N ASN A 326 18.73 -3.36 -9.77
CA ASN A 326 19.07 -4.76 -9.46
C ASN A 326 19.80 -4.94 -8.12
N ALA A 327 19.40 -4.20 -7.08
CA ALA A 327 19.99 -4.30 -5.76
C ALA A 327 19.86 -5.72 -5.17
N LYS A 328 21.00 -6.41 -5.01
CA LYS A 328 21.09 -7.75 -4.41
C LYS A 328 21.71 -7.77 -3.01
N LYS A 329 22.37 -6.70 -2.55
CA LYS A 329 22.95 -6.62 -1.19
C LYS A 329 22.12 -5.66 -0.33
N CYS A 330 21.98 -5.91 0.98
CA CYS A 330 21.22 -5.04 1.88
C CYS A 330 21.71 -3.58 1.86
N SER A 331 23.02 -3.36 1.77
CA SER A 331 23.64 -2.02 1.69
C SER A 331 23.26 -1.22 0.43
N ASN A 332 22.74 -1.89 -0.62
CA ASN A 332 22.23 -1.25 -1.82
C ASN A 332 20.78 -0.75 -1.65
N TYR A 333 20.25 -0.73 -0.43
CA TYR A 333 18.93 -0.18 -0.09
C TYR A 333 19.06 0.92 0.97
N HIS A 334 18.19 1.93 0.89
CA HIS A 334 17.90 2.84 1.99
C HIS A 334 16.82 2.21 2.89
N THR A 335 17.11 2.08 4.17
CA THR A 335 16.12 1.68 5.17
C THR A 335 15.32 2.91 5.60
N ILE A 336 14.04 2.98 5.23
CA ILE A 336 13.12 3.98 5.78
C ILE A 336 12.39 3.37 6.97
N THR A 337 12.43 4.08 8.08
CA THR A 337 11.83 3.63 9.34
C THR A 337 10.46 4.27 9.53
N LEU A 338 9.40 3.47 9.65
CA LEU A 338 8.06 3.92 10.00
C LEU A 338 7.82 3.74 11.50
N ILE A 339 7.68 4.86 12.20
CA ILE A 339 7.34 4.92 13.62
C ILE A 339 5.93 5.51 13.81
N SER A 340 5.32 5.24 14.97
CA SER A 340 4.02 5.81 15.36
C SER A 340 4.01 7.33 15.18
N HIS A 341 2.92 7.88 14.64
CA HIS A 341 2.76 9.33 14.53
C HIS A 341 2.72 10.00 15.91
N ALA A 342 2.16 9.34 16.93
CA ALA A 342 2.17 9.87 18.29
C ALA A 342 3.58 9.89 18.89
N SER A 343 4.40 8.86 18.61
CA SER A 343 5.83 8.90 18.96
C SER A 343 6.56 10.06 18.26
N LYS A 344 6.26 10.30 16.97
CA LYS A 344 6.82 11.47 16.25
C LYS A 344 6.44 12.81 16.87
N VAL A 345 5.23 12.95 17.41
CA VAL A 345 4.83 14.18 18.13
C VAL A 345 5.79 14.44 19.28
N MET A 346 6.03 13.45 20.14
CA MET A 346 6.97 13.59 21.26
C MET A 346 8.39 13.88 20.78
N LEU A 347 8.89 13.15 19.78
CA LEU A 347 10.23 13.35 19.23
C LEU A 347 10.41 14.76 18.65
N LYS A 348 9.37 15.32 18.04
CA LYS A 348 9.41 16.68 17.47
C LYS A 348 9.43 17.76 18.55
N ILE A 349 8.71 17.55 19.66
CA ILE A 349 8.78 18.43 20.84
C ILE A 349 10.20 18.40 21.42
N LEU A 350 10.75 17.21 21.66
CA LEU A 350 12.11 17.05 22.17
C LEU A 350 13.14 17.67 21.24
N GLN A 351 13.01 17.45 19.93
CA GLN A 351 13.88 18.06 18.94
C GLN A 351 13.82 19.59 19.01
N ALA A 352 12.63 20.19 19.12
CA ALA A 352 12.48 21.63 19.20
C ALA A 352 13.12 22.22 20.46
N ARG A 353 12.97 21.55 21.61
CA ARG A 353 13.63 21.93 22.87
C ARG A 353 15.15 21.82 22.75
N PHE A 354 15.67 20.69 22.27
CA PHE A 354 17.11 20.50 22.06
C PHE A 354 17.71 21.51 21.06
N GLN A 355 16.97 21.84 20.01
CA GLN A 355 17.44 22.79 19.00
C GLN A 355 17.78 24.15 19.61
N GLN A 356 17.05 24.59 20.65
CA GLN A 356 17.34 25.85 21.33
C GLN A 356 18.75 25.82 21.93
N TYR A 357 19.10 24.76 22.66
CA TYR A 357 20.43 24.59 23.25
C TYR A 357 21.52 24.41 22.18
N VAL A 358 21.27 23.53 21.20
CA VAL A 358 22.25 23.21 20.16
C VAL A 358 22.57 24.43 19.28
N ASN A 359 21.59 25.29 18.99
CA ASN A 359 21.81 26.52 18.24
C ASN A 359 22.68 27.54 18.98
N HIS A 360 22.78 27.46 20.32
CA HIS A 360 23.68 28.34 21.07
C HIS A 360 25.15 27.88 20.97
N GLU A 361 25.37 26.56 20.83
CA GLU A 361 26.69 25.95 20.80
C GLU A 361 27.24 25.76 19.39
N LEU A 362 26.36 25.65 18.38
CA LEU A 362 26.76 25.53 16.98
C LEU A 362 26.82 26.91 16.33
N PRO A 363 27.93 27.25 15.65
CA PRO A 363 28.02 28.49 14.89
C PRO A 363 27.03 28.46 13.71
N ASP A 364 26.51 29.64 13.35
CA ASP A 364 25.69 29.88 12.15
C ASP A 364 26.53 29.69 10.88
N VAL A 365 26.92 28.47 10.56
CA VAL A 365 27.63 28.16 9.31
C VAL A 365 26.65 27.56 8.31
N GLN A 366 26.54 28.28 7.18
CA GLN A 366 25.64 28.17 6.04
C GLN A 366 25.45 26.77 5.41
#